data_AF-A0A838TIA2-F1
#
_entry.id   AF-A0A838TIA2-F1
#
_cell.length_a   1.000
_cell.length_b   1.000
_cell.length_c   1.000
_cell.angle_alpha   90.00
_cell.angle_beta   90.00
_cell.angle_gamma   90.00
#
_symmetry.space_group_name_H-M   'P 1'
#
loop_
_entity.id
_entity.type
_entity.pdbx_description
1 polymer ?
#
loop_
_entity_poly.entity_id
_entity_poly.type
_entity_poly.pdbx_seq_one_letter_code
_entity_poly.pdbx_strand_id
1 'polypeptide(L)'
;LTQTAAASRPALFKAATRTDTPAQLARLVSFFTETDRTKLPIAAMGIGTLGLESRRQLDRLGSALTYVSLGDVNIPGQLTLGQLRRARRAYTK
;
A
#
# COMPACT_ATOMS: atom_id res chain seq x y z
N LEU A 1 9.92 8.39 13.56
CA LEU A 1 8.49 8.68 13.80
C LEU A 1 8.42 9.86 14.74
N THR A 2 7.81 10.98 14.32
CA THR A 2 7.81 12.25 15.06
C THR A 2 6.98 12.15 16.35
N GLN A 3 7.45 12.85 17.39
CA GLN A 3 7.08 12.77 18.80
C GLN A 3 5.57 12.95 19.10
N THR A 4 4.79 13.52 18.18
CA THR A 4 3.34 13.77 18.33
C THR A 4 2.46 12.51 18.17
N ALA A 5 3.00 11.41 17.64
CA ALA A 5 2.26 10.12 17.54
C ALA A 5 2.31 9.28 18.83
N ALA A 6 3.11 9.67 19.82
CA ALA A 6 3.42 8.83 20.98
C ALA A 6 2.32 8.79 22.07
N ALA A 7 1.39 9.76 22.09
CA ALA A 7 0.35 9.84 23.13
C ALA A 7 -0.90 8.97 22.85
N SER A 8 -1.06 8.48 21.62
CA SER A 8 -2.16 7.61 21.22
C SER A 8 -1.57 6.33 20.66
N ARG A 9 -1.96 5.14 21.16
CA ARG A 9 -1.71 3.90 20.40
C ARG A 9 -2.45 4.04 19.07
N PRO A 10 -1.76 4.20 17.92
CA PRO A 10 -2.45 4.37 16.66
C PRO A 10 -3.16 3.06 16.32
N ALA A 11 -4.40 3.13 15.82
CA ALA A 11 -5.12 1.94 15.37
C ALA A 11 -4.52 1.31 14.09
N LEU A 12 -3.72 2.10 13.36
CA LEU A 12 -3.13 1.70 12.09
C LEU A 12 -1.87 2.53 11.81
N PHE A 13 -0.85 1.87 11.25
CA PHE A 13 0.33 2.53 10.70
C PHE A 13 0.17 2.70 9.18
N LYS A 14 0.47 3.90 8.66
CA LYS A 14 0.42 4.18 7.22
C LYS A 14 1.79 4.57 6.68
N ALA A 15 2.22 3.91 5.61
CA ALA A 15 3.44 4.24 4.87
C ALA A 15 3.12 4.53 3.40
N ALA A 16 3.64 5.65 2.89
CA ALA A 16 3.62 5.99 1.47
C ALA A 16 5.03 6.36 1.03
N THR A 17 5.60 5.63 0.06
CA THR A 17 6.99 5.83 -0.39
C THR A 17 7.08 5.95 -1.90
N ARG A 18 8.16 6.56 -2.42
CA ARG A 18 8.46 6.50 -3.85
C ARG A 18 8.76 5.06 -4.27
N THR A 19 8.20 4.64 -5.39
CA THR A 19 8.48 3.36 -6.05
C THR A 19 8.66 3.61 -7.54
N ASP A 20 9.69 4.39 -7.89
CA ASP A 20 10.03 4.69 -9.28
C ASP A 20 10.94 3.61 -9.88
N THR A 21 11.63 2.84 -9.03
CA THR A 21 12.52 1.75 -9.45
C THR A 21 12.11 0.39 -8.85
N PRO A 22 12.45 -0.73 -9.49
CA PRO A 22 12.18 -2.07 -8.95
C PRO A 22 12.78 -2.28 -7.56
N ALA A 23 13.97 -1.75 -7.28
CA ALA A 23 14.61 -1.85 -5.97
C ALA A 23 13.81 -1.13 -4.87
N GLN A 24 13.23 0.02 -5.18
CA GLN A 24 12.37 0.75 -4.23
C GLN A 24 11.07 -0.01 -3.96
N LEU A 25 10.45 -0.58 -5.00
CA LEU A 25 9.29 -1.44 -4.83
C LEU A 25 9.63 -2.67 -3.97
N ALA A 26 10.72 -3.37 -4.28
CA ALA A 26 11.17 -4.54 -3.52
C ALA A 26 11.40 -4.18 -2.05
N ARG A 27 12.04 -3.04 -1.76
CA ARG A 27 12.26 -2.59 -0.38
C ARG A 27 10.96 -2.33 0.37
N LEU A 28 9.97 -1.72 -0.27
CA LEU A 28 8.65 -1.48 0.32
C LEU A 28 7.92 -2.80 0.63
N VAL A 29 7.99 -3.77 -0.30
CA VAL A 29 7.40 -5.10 -0.12
C VAL A 29 8.09 -5.84 1.03
N SER A 30 9.43 -5.87 1.05
CA SER A 30 10.22 -6.46 2.16
C SER A 30 9.84 -5.86 3.50
N PHE A 31 9.80 -4.52 3.61
CA PHE A 31 9.35 -3.84 4.83
C PHE A 31 7.98 -4.35 5.28
N PHE A 32 7.03 -4.46 4.35
CA PHE A 32 5.67 -4.88 4.65
C PHE A 32 5.58 -6.35 5.08
N THR A 33 6.35 -7.24 4.47
CA THR A 33 6.34 -8.68 4.76
C THR A 33 7.14 -9.05 6.01
N GLU A 34 8.21 -8.32 6.30
CA GLU A 34 9.09 -8.57 7.46
C GLU A 34 8.56 -7.95 8.75
N THR A 35 7.63 -6.99 8.67
CA THR A 35 7.06 -6.36 9.86
C THR A 35 5.99 -7.24 10.51
N ASP A 36 6.07 -7.44 11.83
CA ASP A 36 5.02 -8.06 12.63
C ASP A 36 3.75 -7.17 12.64
N ARG A 37 2.77 -7.56 11.82
CA ARG A 37 1.49 -6.86 11.65
C ARG A 37 0.43 -7.25 12.67
N THR A 38 0.71 -8.15 13.62
CA THR A 38 -0.28 -8.60 14.62
C THR A 38 -0.55 -7.54 15.70
N LYS A 39 0.44 -6.69 15.98
CA LYS A 39 0.37 -5.65 17.02
C LYS A 39 -0.12 -4.31 16.49
N LEU A 40 0.05 -4.05 15.19
CA LEU A 40 -0.32 -2.81 14.54
C LEU A 40 -0.59 -3.07 13.04
N PRO A 41 -1.85 -2.99 12.59
CA PRO A 41 -2.19 -3.10 11.18
C PRO A 41 -1.46 -2.06 10.33
N ILE A 42 -1.02 -2.44 9.13
CA ILE A 42 -0.25 -1.58 8.22
C ILE A 42 -1.02 -1.33 6.92
N ALA A 43 -1.21 -0.07 6.58
CA ALA A 43 -1.54 0.37 5.22
C ALA A 43 -0.27 0.87 4.52
N ALA A 44 0.14 0.22 3.43
CA ALA A 44 1.35 0.59 2.70
C ALA A 44 1.02 0.84 1.23
N MET A 45 1.69 1.82 0.61
CA MET A 45 1.57 2.09 -0.82
C MET A 45 2.81 2.76 -1.39
N GLY A 46 3.10 2.46 -2.65
CA GLY A 46 4.04 3.21 -3.47
C GLY A 46 3.34 4.35 -4.23
N ILE A 47 4.09 5.40 -4.51
CA ILE A 47 3.76 6.48 -5.44
C ILE A 47 4.84 6.57 -6.53
N GLY A 48 4.47 7.01 -7.73
CA GLY A 48 5.39 7.10 -8.87
C GLY A 48 5.22 5.94 -9.86
N THR A 49 6.26 5.66 -10.64
CA THR A 49 6.18 4.79 -11.83
C THR A 49 5.60 3.40 -11.53
N LEU A 50 6.01 2.76 -10.44
CA LEU A 50 5.52 1.46 -10.00
C LEU A 50 4.44 1.56 -8.91
N GLY A 51 3.85 2.75 -8.71
CA GLY A 51 2.83 2.97 -7.70
C GLY A 51 1.60 2.07 -7.89
N LEU A 52 1.20 1.80 -9.13
CA LEU A 52 0.09 0.91 -9.43
C LEU A 52 0.38 -0.53 -8.98
N GLU A 53 1.57 -1.02 -9.31
CA GLU A 53 2.00 -2.38 -8.99
C GLU A 53 2.19 -2.55 -7.48
N SER A 54 2.78 -1.56 -6.81
CA SER A 54 2.90 -1.55 -5.35
C SER A 54 1.55 -1.75 -4.65
N ARG A 55 0.50 -1.05 -5.10
CA ARG A 55 -0.85 -1.14 -4.50
C ARG A 55 -1.46 -2.51 -4.72
N ARG A 56 -1.25 -3.14 -5.89
CA ARG A 56 -1.74 -4.49 -6.17
C ARG A 56 -1.04 -5.53 -5.31
N GLN A 57 0.29 -5.48 -5.23
CA GLN A 57 1.05 -6.44 -4.43
C GLN A 57 0.72 -6.32 -2.94
N LEU A 58 0.70 -5.09 -2.42
CA LEU A 58 0.41 -4.84 -1.01
C LEU A 58 -1.04 -5.18 -0.65
N ASP A 59 -2.01 -4.92 -1.54
CA ASP A 59 -3.40 -5.38 -1.35
C ASP A 59 -3.45 -6.90 -1.23
N ARG A 60 -2.79 -7.62 -2.15
CA ARG A 60 -2.73 -9.09 -2.12
C ARG A 60 -2.05 -9.64 -0.87
N LEU A 61 -1.02 -8.95 -0.37
CA LEU A 61 -0.28 -9.33 0.84
C LEU A 61 -1.02 -8.98 2.14
N GLY A 62 -2.22 -8.39 2.04
CA GLY A 62 -3.07 -8.08 3.19
C GLY A 62 -2.77 -6.72 3.81
N SER A 63 -2.50 -5.70 3.00
CA SER A 63 -2.48 -4.32 3.49
C SER A 63 -3.84 -3.96 4.08
N ALA A 64 -3.84 -3.34 5.26
CA ALA A 64 -5.05 -3.04 6.00
C ALA A 64 -5.98 -2.09 5.25
N LEU A 65 -5.42 -1.20 4.41
CA LEU A 65 -6.17 -0.29 3.55
C LEU A 65 -5.49 -0.16 2.18
N THR A 66 -6.29 -0.21 1.12
CA THR A 66 -5.85 0.04 -0.26
C THR A 66 -6.56 1.26 -0.81
N TYR A 67 -5.82 2.32 -1.10
CA TYR A 67 -6.35 3.59 -1.60
C TYR A 67 -6.49 3.57 -3.12
N VAL A 68 -7.68 3.92 -3.61
CA VAL A 68 -8.07 3.89 -5.03
C VAL A 68 -8.73 5.20 -5.48
N SER A 69 -8.76 5.46 -6.79
CA SER A 69 -9.62 6.49 -7.38
C SER A 69 -11.03 5.96 -7.66
N LEU A 70 -12.02 6.82 -7.43
CA LEU A 70 -13.44 6.61 -7.79
C LEU A 70 -13.81 7.23 -9.16
N GLY A 71 -12.98 8.15 -9.66
CA GLY A 71 -13.18 8.85 -10.92
C GLY A 71 -11.85 9.00 -11.64
N ASP A 72 -11.51 10.22 -12.03
CA ASP A 72 -10.26 10.50 -12.73
C ASP A 72 -9.03 10.16 -11.91
N VAL A 73 -7.97 9.75 -12.61
CA VAL A 73 -6.69 9.37 -12.02
C VAL A 73 -5.80 10.61 -12.00
N ASN A 74 -5.74 11.26 -10.84
CA ASN A 74 -5.00 12.53 -10.71
C ASN A 74 -3.52 12.34 -10.31
N ILE A 75 -3.11 11.11 -9.99
CA ILE A 75 -1.75 10.79 -9.55
C ILE A 75 -1.22 9.62 -10.38
N PRO A 76 -0.02 9.73 -11.00
CA PRO A 76 0.63 8.62 -11.67
C PRO A 76 0.72 7.38 -10.76
N GLY A 77 0.24 6.24 -11.28
CA GLY A 77 0.21 4.98 -10.55
C GLY A 77 -0.97 4.81 -9.56
N GLN A 78 -1.97 5.69 -9.58
CA GLN A 78 -3.17 5.52 -8.76
C GLN A 78 -4.11 4.47 -9.37
N LEU A 79 -4.46 3.47 -8.55
CA LEU A 79 -5.33 2.34 -8.91
C LEU A 79 -6.79 2.79 -8.90
N THR A 80 -7.59 2.44 -9.92
CA THR A 80 -9.05 2.69 -9.86
C THR A 80 -9.78 1.60 -9.10
N LEU A 81 -10.96 1.90 -8.54
CA LEU A 81 -11.80 0.90 -7.85
C LEU A 81 -12.13 -0.30 -8.75
N GLY A 82 -12.41 -0.04 -10.03
CA GLY A 82 -12.69 -1.10 -11.01
C GLY A 82 -11.49 -2.02 -11.24
N GLN A 83 -10.27 -1.46 -11.34
CA GLN A 83 -9.05 -2.24 -11.46
C GLN A 83 -8.77 -3.07 -10.20
N LEU A 84 -8.95 -2.50 -9.00
CA LEU A 84 -8.79 -3.23 -7.73
C LEU A 84 -9.75 -4.41 -7.64
N ARG A 85 -11.04 -4.20 -7.93
CA ARG A 85 -12.05 -5.26 -7.91
C ARG A 85 -11.72 -6.39 -8.89
N ARG A 86 -11.22 -6.07 -10.09
CA ARG A 86 -10.74 -7.08 -11.04
C ARG A 86 -9.56 -7.86 -10.51
N ALA A 87 -8.56 -7.18 -9.93
CA ALA A 87 -7.38 -7.83 -9.38
C ALA A 87 -7.74 -8.78 -8.22
N ARG A 88 -8.59 -8.35 -7.27
CA ARG A 88 -9.03 -9.18 -6.15
C ARG A 88 -9.75 -10.47 -6.58
N ARG A 89 -10.59 -10.39 -7.61
CA ARG A 89 -11.22 -11.60 -8.19
C ARG A 89 -10.21 -12.58 -8.77
N ALA A 90 -9.08 -12.09 -9.27
CA ALA A 90 -8.00 -12.95 -9.77
C ALA A 90 -7.15 -13.56 -8.65
N TYR A 91 -7.11 -12.97 -7.44
CA TYR A 91 -6.39 -13.54 -6.30
C TYR A 91 -7.07 -14.76 -5.68
N THR A 92 -8.38 -14.92 -5.91
CA THR A 92 -9.22 -15.98 -5.31
C THR A 92 -9.29 -17.24 -6.20
N LYS A 93 -8.64 -17.22 -7.37
CA LYS A 93 -8.41 -18.40 -8.19
C LYS A 93 -7.04 -18.98 -7.86
#